data_AF-A0A355SGS0-F1
#
_entry.id   AF-A0A355SGS0-F1
#
_cell.length_a   1.000
_cell.length_b   1.000
_cell.length_c   1.000
_cell.angle_alpha   90.00
_cell.angle_beta   90.00
_cell.angle_gamma   90.00
#
_symmetry.space_group_name_H-M   'P 1'
#
loop_
_entity.id
_entity.type
_entity.pdbx_description
1 polymer ?
#
loop_
_entity_poly.entity_id
_entity_poly.type
_entity_poly.pdbx_seq_one_letter_code
_entity_poly.pdbx_strand_id
1 'polypeptide(L)'
;MGDKLSLGIAIAIICIVLIGFSYIIKLQHVIIDIMNKSKKVNDAKVDQVAWKDEDDDEQLVAVISAAVASYLGRSVSDIIVKTIKRVEPQVPSWAKAGRQDVMSSRF
;
A
#
# COMPACT_ATOMS: atom_id res chain seq x y z
N MET A 1 -46.53 -7.93 40.22
CA MET A 1 -45.37 -7.06 40.54
C MET A 1 -44.03 -7.66 40.11
N GLY A 2 -43.88 -8.99 40.03
CA GLY A 2 -42.61 -9.65 39.69
C GLY A 2 -42.16 -9.54 38.22
N ASP A 3 -43.10 -9.45 37.28
CA ASP A 3 -42.77 -9.48 35.84
C ASP A 3 -41.99 -8.25 35.37
N LYS A 4 -42.29 -7.09 35.97
CA LYS A 4 -41.58 -5.83 35.68
C LYS A 4 -40.14 -5.84 36.23
N LEU A 5 -39.90 -6.59 37.31
CA LEU A 5 -38.56 -6.75 37.91
C LEU A 5 -37.67 -7.66 37.05
N SER A 6 -38.23 -8.75 36.53
CA SER A 6 -37.54 -9.66 35.61
C SER A 6 -37.13 -8.96 34.31
N LEU A 7 -38.03 -8.14 33.74
CA LEU A 7 -37.74 -7.34 32.55
C LEU A 7 -36.58 -6.35 32.78
N GLY A 8 -36.56 -5.68 33.95
CA GLY A 8 -35.49 -4.73 34.31
C GLY A 8 -34.12 -5.39 34.43
N ILE A 9 -34.06 -6.59 35.03
CA ILE A 9 -32.82 -7.35 35.18
C ILE A 9 -32.29 -7.82 33.81
N ALA A 10 -33.18 -8.30 32.92
CA ALA A 10 -32.79 -8.71 31.57
C ALA A 10 -32.21 -7.53 30.75
N ILE A 11 -32.83 -6.34 30.83
CA ILE A 11 -32.34 -5.13 30.17
C ILE A 11 -30.98 -4.71 30.74
N ALA A 12 -30.80 -4.78 32.06
CA ALA A 12 -29.52 -4.43 32.70
C ALA A 12 -28.38 -5.37 32.25
N ILE A 13 -28.64 -6.67 32.15
CA ILE A 13 -27.65 -7.65 31.68
C ILE A 13 -27.26 -7.37 30.21
N ILE A 14 -28.23 -7.07 29.36
CA ILE A 14 -27.97 -6.71 27.95
C ILE A 14 -27.09 -5.46 27.86
N CYS A 15 -27.35 -4.42 28.66
CA CYS A 15 -26.52 -3.22 28.69
C CYS A 15 -25.06 -3.53 29.07
N ILE A 16 -24.85 -4.40 30.08
CA ILE A 16 -23.50 -4.80 30.51
C ILE A 16 -22.77 -5.57 29.40
N VAL A 17 -23.47 -6.49 28.72
CA VAL A 17 -22.91 -7.26 27.60
C VAL A 17 -22.48 -6.32 26.46
N LEU A 18 -23.31 -5.34 26.09
CA LEU A 18 -22.99 -4.38 25.02
C LEU A 18 -21.78 -3.50 25.36
N ILE A 19 -21.66 -3.07 26.62
CA ILE A 19 -20.51 -2.29 27.10
C ILE A 19 -19.23 -3.14 27.02
N GLY A 20 -19.31 -4.42 27.41
CA GLY A 20 -18.20 -5.36 27.28
C GLY A 20 -17.72 -5.53 25.84
N PHE A 21 -18.65 -5.71 24.89
CA PHE A 21 -18.31 -5.80 23.47
C PHE A 21 -17.63 -4.52 22.93
N SER A 22 -18.11 -3.34 23.33
CA SER A 22 -17.49 -2.06 22.97
C SER A 22 -16.03 -1.96 23.43
N TYR A 23 -15.74 -2.49 24.63
CA TYR A 23 -14.39 -2.48 25.19
C TYR A 23 -13.43 -3.37 24.38
N ILE A 24 -13.89 -4.55 23.96
CA ILE A 24 -13.08 -5.49 23.14
C ILE A 24 -12.69 -4.85 21.81
N ILE A 25 -13.63 -4.16 21.15
CA ILE A 25 -13.38 -3.49 19.86
C ILE A 25 -12.34 -2.37 20.02
N LYS A 26 -12.44 -1.56 21.09
CA LYS A 26 -11.45 -0.53 21.39
C LYS A 26 -10.05 -1.13 21.63
N LEU A 27 -9.98 -2.27 22.31
CA LEU A 27 -8.72 -2.95 22.58
C LEU A 27 -8.04 -3.43 21.29
N GLN A 28 -8.82 -4.01 20.36
CA GLN A 28 -8.30 -4.41 19.04
C GLN A 28 -7.85 -3.21 18.20
N HIS A 29 -8.63 -2.11 18.19
CA HIS A 29 -8.28 -0.91 17.42
C HIS A 29 -6.95 -0.29 17.87
N VAL A 30 -6.69 -0.24 19.18
CA VAL A 30 -5.44 0.29 19.73
C VAL A 30 -4.24 -0.58 19.34
N ILE A 31 -4.38 -1.90 19.36
CA ILE A 31 -3.31 -2.82 18.93
C ILE A 31 -2.99 -2.64 17.44
N ILE A 32 -4.02 -2.51 16.60
CA ILE A 32 -3.87 -2.31 15.15
C ILE A 32 -3.22 -0.95 14.86
N ASP A 33 -3.61 0.12 15.55
CA ASP A 33 -3.00 1.44 15.38
C ASP A 33 -1.53 1.45 15.78
N ILE A 34 -1.16 0.75 16.85
CA ILE A 34 0.24 0.60 17.27
C ILE A 34 1.05 -0.16 16.22
N MET A 35 0.50 -1.24 15.65
CA MET A 35 1.15 -2.00 14.58
C MET A 35 1.29 -1.19 13.27
N ASN A 36 0.28 -0.41 12.91
CA ASN A 36 0.31 0.46 11.73
C ASN A 36 1.28 1.63 11.89
N LYS A 37 1.47 2.15 13.10
CA LYS A 37 2.44 3.23 13.37
C LYS A 37 3.89 2.75 13.26
N SER A 38 4.16 1.49 13.61
CA SER A 38 5.49 0.86 13.47
C SER A 38 5.86 0.56 12.00
N LYS A 39 4.89 0.21 11.16
CA LYS A 39 5.11 -0.04 9.72
C LYS A 39 5.45 1.23 8.91
N LYS A 40 5.24 2.43 9.46
CA LYS A 40 5.60 3.70 8.79
C LYS A 40 7.06 4.13 8.93
N VAL A 41 7.90 3.35 9.64
CA VAL A 41 9.33 3.70 9.86
C VAL A 41 10.30 2.68 9.25
N ASN A 42 9.85 1.55 8.71
CA ASN A 42 10.73 0.48 8.19
C ASN A 42 10.42 -0.01 6.76
N ASP A 43 9.82 0.81 5.89
CA ASP A 43 9.87 0.57 4.42
C ASP A 43 10.92 1.49 3.75
N ALA A 44 12.02 1.75 4.47
CA ALA A 44 13.24 2.33 3.92
C ALA A 44 14.32 1.26 3.95
N LYS A 45 14.29 0.36 2.96
CA LYS A 45 15.41 -0.42 2.38
C LYS A 45 14.86 -1.61 1.60
N VAL A 46 14.23 -1.32 0.47
CA VAL A 46 14.54 -2.06 -0.75
C VAL A 46 15.43 -1.10 -1.51
N ASP A 47 16.62 -1.55 -1.90
CA ASP A 47 17.66 -0.76 -2.57
C ASP A 47 17.11 -0.06 -3.83
N GLN A 48 16.45 1.08 -3.65
CA GLN A 48 16.61 2.17 -4.58
C GLN A 48 17.95 2.73 -4.24
N VAL A 49 18.95 2.22 -4.94
CA VAL A 49 20.19 2.94 -5.05
C VAL A 49 19.81 4.24 -5.75
N ALA A 50 19.63 5.28 -4.93
CA ALA A 50 19.45 6.63 -5.38
C ALA A 50 20.82 7.09 -5.88
N TRP A 51 21.22 6.56 -7.03
CA TRP A 51 22.13 7.26 -7.94
C TRP A 51 21.30 8.40 -8.51
N LYS A 52 21.26 9.50 -7.78
CA LYS A 52 20.99 10.80 -8.39
C LYS A 52 22.30 11.24 -9.04
N ASP A 53 22.76 10.43 -9.99
CA ASP A 53 23.84 10.77 -10.90
C ASP A 53 23.15 11.36 -12.12
N GLU A 54 23.53 12.58 -12.50
CA GLU A 54 23.00 13.26 -13.69
C GLU A 54 23.17 12.39 -14.96
N ASP A 55 24.10 11.42 -14.93
CA ASP A 55 24.34 10.41 -15.96
C ASP A 55 23.17 9.41 -16.18
N ASP A 56 22.28 9.18 -15.20
CA ASP A 56 21.16 8.24 -15.36
C ASP A 56 20.10 8.79 -16.33
N ASP A 57 19.86 10.11 -16.32
CA ASP A 57 18.89 10.73 -17.22
C ASP A 57 19.34 10.66 -18.69
N GLU A 58 20.64 10.83 -18.97
CA GLU A 58 21.19 10.69 -20.33
C GLU A 58 21.12 9.23 -20.82
N GLN A 59 21.48 8.28 -19.96
CA GLN A 59 21.38 6.85 -20.27
C GLN A 59 19.92 6.43 -20.51
N LEU A 60 18.98 6.93 -19.70
CA LEU A 60 17.56 6.69 -19.87
C LEU A 60 17.05 7.26 -21.19
N VAL A 61 17.42 8.49 -21.54
CA VAL A 61 17.05 9.09 -22.83
C VAL A 61 17.61 8.26 -23.98
N ALA A 62 18.87 7.80 -23.92
CA ALA A 62 19.49 7.00 -24.97
C ALA A 62 18.76 5.66 -25.18
N VAL A 63 18.49 4.92 -24.10
CA VAL A 63 17.81 3.62 -24.18
C VAL A 63 16.36 3.77 -24.65
N ILE A 64 15.63 4.76 -24.14
CA ILE A 64 14.24 5.03 -24.56
C ILE A 64 14.21 5.43 -26.04
N SER A 65 15.09 6.33 -26.47
CA SER A 65 15.13 6.79 -27.87
C SER A 65 15.50 5.66 -28.82
N ALA A 66 16.45 4.80 -28.44
CA ALA A 66 16.82 3.61 -29.21
C ALA A 66 15.66 2.61 -29.33
N ALA A 67 14.95 2.34 -28.23
CA ALA A 67 13.82 1.42 -28.22
C ALA A 67 12.68 1.94 -29.11
N VAL A 68 12.35 3.23 -29.02
CA VAL A 68 11.29 3.85 -29.83
C VAL A 68 11.71 3.94 -31.30
N ALA A 69 12.96 4.29 -31.59
CA ALA A 69 13.52 4.31 -32.95
C ALA A 69 13.43 2.93 -33.60
N SER A 70 13.83 1.89 -32.88
CA SER A 70 13.76 0.49 -33.31
C SER A 70 12.33 0.05 -33.57
N TYR A 71 11.40 0.38 -32.67
CA TYR A 71 9.99 0.03 -32.82
C TYR A 71 9.33 0.72 -34.02
N LEU A 72 9.67 1.98 -34.28
CA LEU A 72 9.11 2.77 -35.37
C LEU A 72 9.86 2.61 -36.70
N GLY A 73 11.01 1.92 -36.71
CA GLY A 73 11.89 1.83 -37.88
C GLY A 73 12.45 3.19 -38.32
N ARG A 74 12.66 4.12 -37.39
CA ARG A 74 13.16 5.48 -37.63
C ARG A 74 14.57 5.64 -37.10
N SER A 75 15.28 6.68 -37.54
CA SER A 75 16.58 7.03 -36.95
C SER A 75 16.39 7.63 -35.54
N VAL A 76 17.36 7.42 -34.67
CA VAL A 76 17.39 8.03 -33.32
C VAL A 76 17.36 9.57 -33.40
N SER A 77 17.99 10.14 -34.44
CA SER A 77 18.02 11.59 -34.68
C SER A 77 16.65 12.23 -34.95
N ASP A 78 15.65 11.43 -35.35
CA ASP A 78 14.29 11.91 -35.64
C ASP A 78 13.41 11.99 -34.37
N ILE A 79 13.92 11.54 -33.21
CA ILE A 79 13.17 11.43 -31.95
C ILE A 79 13.72 12.42 -30.93
N ILE A 80 12.83 13.21 -30.33
CA ILE A 80 13.18 14.22 -29.33
C ILE A 80 12.41 13.94 -28.03
N VAL A 81 13.13 13.59 -26.96
CA VAL A 81 12.57 13.38 -25.62
C VAL A 81 12.50 14.73 -24.89
N LYS A 82 11.28 15.21 -24.60
CA LYS A 82 11.08 16.52 -23.95
C LYS A 82 11.07 16.46 -22.43
N THR A 83 10.50 15.41 -21.85
CA THR A 83 10.29 15.32 -20.41
C THR A 83 10.11 13.87 -20.00
N ILE A 84 10.88 13.44 -19.00
CA ILE A 84 10.70 12.15 -18.34
C ILE A 84 10.16 12.45 -16.94
N LYS A 85 8.93 12.00 -16.65
CA LYS A 85 8.35 12.09 -15.31
C LYS A 85 8.14 10.68 -14.79
N ARG A 86 8.88 10.33 -13.74
CA ARG A 86 8.62 9.11 -12.97
C ARG A 86 7.31 9.33 -12.21
N VAL A 87 6.31 8.52 -12.53
CA VAL A 87 5.05 8.50 -11.79
C VAL A 87 5.15 7.37 -10.78
N GLU A 88 5.02 7.70 -9.50
CA GLU A 88 4.94 6.67 -8.47
C GLU A 88 3.76 5.74 -8.78
N PRO A 89 3.99 4.42 -8.80
CA PRO A 89 2.92 3.48 -9.08
C PRO A 89 1.96 3.54 -7.90
N GLN A 90 0.84 4.24 -8.10
CA GLN A 90 -0.28 4.32 -7.17
C GLN A 90 -1.07 3.01 -7.18
N VAL A 91 -0.37 1.93 -6.81
CA VAL A 91 -0.94 0.60 -6.70
C VAL A 91 -1.48 0.44 -5.28
N PRO A 92 -2.77 0.12 -5.12
CA PRO A 92 -3.31 -0.16 -3.79
C PRO A 92 -2.61 -1.38 -3.18
N SER A 93 -2.56 -1.41 -1.85
CA SER A 93 -1.83 -2.44 -1.09
C SER A 93 -2.25 -3.87 -1.43
N TRP A 94 -3.52 -4.11 -1.75
CA TRP A 94 -4.03 -5.42 -2.17
C TRP A 94 -3.46 -5.87 -3.53
N ALA A 95 -3.25 -4.94 -4.47
CA ALA A 95 -2.72 -5.27 -5.79
C ALA A 95 -1.22 -5.59 -5.72
N LYS A 96 -0.49 -4.97 -4.78
CA LYS A 96 0.91 -5.33 -4.46
C LYS A 96 0.97 -6.73 -3.83
N ALA A 97 0.11 -6.99 -2.84
CA ALA A 97 0.04 -8.28 -2.15
C ALA A 97 -0.31 -9.43 -3.10
N GLY A 98 -1.33 -9.25 -3.96
CA GLY A 98 -1.73 -10.30 -4.91
C GLY A 98 -0.64 -10.68 -5.91
N ARG A 99 0.14 -9.71 -6.42
CA ARG A 99 1.28 -10.03 -7.29
C ARG A 99 2.37 -10.78 -6.54
N GLN A 100 2.61 -10.42 -5.29
CA GLN A 100 3.64 -11.05 -4.47
C GLN A 100 3.27 -12.50 -4.15
N ASP A 101 1.99 -12.77 -3.87
CA ASP A 101 1.45 -14.12 -3.62
C ASP A 101 1.53 -15.03 -4.86
N VAL A 102 1.24 -14.48 -6.05
CA VAL A 102 1.41 -15.22 -7.32
C VAL A 102 2.86 -15.54 -7.62
N MET A 103 3.80 -14.66 -7.25
CA MET A 103 5.23 -14.92 -7.46
C MET A 103 5.78 -15.91 -6.43
N SER A 104 5.35 -15.81 -5.16
CA SER A 104 5.78 -16.76 -4.11
C SER A 104 5.19 -18.15 -4.30
N SER A 105 3.97 -18.28 -4.84
CA SER A 105 3.34 -19.58 -5.08
C SER A 105 3.93 -20.35 -6.27
N ARG A 106 4.82 -19.72 -7.05
CA ARG A 106 5.53 -20.35 -8.18
C ARG A 106 6.91 -20.89 -7.82
N PHE A 107 7.37 -20.69 -6.59
CA PHE A 107 8.60 -21.26 -6.03
C PHE A 107 8.25 -22.28 -4.95
#